data_AF-A0AAN8WGG2-F1
#
_entry.id   AF-A0AAN8WGG2-F1
#
_cell.length_a   1.000
_cell.length_b   1.000
_cell.length_c   1.000
_cell.angle_alpha   90.00
_cell.angle_beta   90.00
_cell.angle_gamma   90.00
#
_symmetry.space_group_name_H-M   'P 1'
#
loop_
_entity.id
_entity.type
_entity.pdbx_description
1 polymer ?
#
loop_
_entity_poly.entity_id
_entity_poly.type
_entity_poly.pdbx_seq_one_letter_code
_entity_poly.pdbx_strand_id
1 'polypeptide(L)'
;MTEDSSSRHPRAAAEAIKEVSLLVWGPNIRPELFARWSQGFIFSKDETTALIQTSGGPCAVIAPVQAFLLKNLINKVQYSQLREVDSTTVDQYLAVALTEILCQCKQPSTLGMQSGEKSNSPSHSSDNNSPSRLDEGPFEIACLDDPLPQTNDYLTSNPHEEEPPPNLSAKDYSLFHSSVRLRQFESIHTLQAYLESNLEKYKAQYGVLLFLYSVILTK
;
A
#
# COMPACT_ATOMS: atom_id res chain seq x y z
N MET A 1 4.56 -22.27 -28.89
CA MET A 1 3.86 -20.98 -28.81
C MET A 1 2.98 -21.05 -27.58
N THR A 2 3.52 -20.63 -26.43
CA THR A 2 2.83 -20.56 -25.15
C THR A 2 2.35 -19.12 -25.00
N GLU A 3 1.03 -18.96 -24.96
CA GLU A 3 0.37 -17.66 -24.81
C GLU A 3 0.59 -17.12 -23.39
N ASP A 4 1.19 -15.94 -23.34
CA ASP A 4 1.37 -15.11 -22.15
C ASP A 4 0.02 -14.65 -21.61
N SER A 5 -0.33 -15.10 -20.40
CA SER A 5 -1.64 -14.87 -19.76
C SER A 5 -1.67 -13.62 -18.87
N SER A 6 -0.72 -12.68 -19.02
CA SER A 6 -0.56 -11.55 -18.07
C SER A 6 -1.13 -10.18 -18.52
N SER A 7 -1.85 -10.06 -19.63
CA SER A 7 -2.28 -8.74 -20.11
C SER A 7 -3.78 -8.45 -19.92
N ARG A 8 -4.16 -7.84 -18.79
CA ARG A 8 -5.31 -6.92 -18.82
C ARG A 8 -4.97 -5.84 -19.84
N HIS A 9 -5.88 -5.59 -20.79
CA HIS A 9 -5.69 -4.51 -21.76
C HIS A 9 -5.47 -3.17 -21.03
N PRO A 10 -4.54 -2.31 -21.50
CA PRO A 10 -4.24 -1.00 -20.89
C PRO A 10 -5.48 -0.14 -20.60
N ARG A 11 -6.54 -0.34 -21.39
CA ARG A 11 -7.85 0.31 -21.23
C ARG A 11 -8.56 -0.04 -19.93
N ALA A 12 -8.49 -1.30 -19.48
CA ALA A 12 -9.12 -1.75 -18.23
C ALA A 12 -8.40 -1.18 -16.99
N ALA A 13 -7.07 -1.06 -17.05
CA ALA A 13 -6.30 -0.45 -15.96
C ALA A 13 -6.58 1.05 -15.82
N ALA A 14 -6.64 1.78 -16.94
CA ALA A 14 -6.98 3.20 -16.94
C ALA A 14 -8.40 3.45 -16.41
N GLU A 15 -9.36 2.59 -16.75
CA GLU A 15 -10.73 2.65 -16.23
C GLU A 15 -10.77 2.42 -14.71
N ALA A 16 -10.10 1.39 -14.20
CA ALA A 16 -10.02 1.12 -12.77
C ALA A 16 -9.37 2.28 -11.99
N ILE A 17 -8.27 2.85 -12.49
CA ILE A 17 -7.62 4.02 -11.86
C ILE A 17 -8.56 5.23 -11.86
N LYS A 18 -9.32 5.43 -12.94
CA LYS A 18 -10.31 6.51 -13.03
C LYS A 18 -11.46 6.30 -12.02
N GLU A 19 -11.93 5.08 -11.85
CA GLU A 19 -12.97 4.73 -10.87
C GLU A 19 -12.49 4.99 -9.43
N VAL A 20 -11.29 4.54 -9.08
CA VAL A 20 -10.70 4.80 -7.77
C VAL A 20 -10.50 6.29 -7.54
N SER A 21 -9.99 7.00 -8.54
CA SER A 21 -9.84 8.45 -8.47
C SER A 21 -11.17 9.15 -8.18
N LEU A 22 -12.23 8.78 -8.90
CA LEU A 22 -13.57 9.34 -8.68
C LEU A 22 -14.13 8.99 -7.30
N LEU A 23 -13.84 7.78 -6.79
CA LEU A 23 -14.25 7.35 -5.45
C LEU A 23 -13.55 8.15 -4.35
N VAL A 24 -12.23 8.33 -4.46
CA VAL A 24 -11.42 9.00 -3.43
C VAL A 24 -11.63 10.51 -3.44
N TRP A 25 -11.74 11.11 -4.64
CA TRP A 25 -11.68 12.55 -4.80
C TRP A 25 -13.00 13.20 -5.24
N GLY A 26 -13.94 12.43 -5.76
CA GLY A 26 -15.12 12.96 -6.44
C GLY A 26 -14.79 13.59 -7.80
N PRO A 27 -15.76 14.24 -8.44
CA PRO A 27 -15.59 14.79 -9.79
C PRO A 27 -14.70 16.04 -9.85
N ASN A 28 -14.54 16.74 -8.72
CA ASN A 28 -13.75 17.97 -8.63
C ASN A 28 -12.89 17.92 -7.37
N ILE A 29 -11.57 17.91 -7.55
CA ILE A 29 -10.60 17.94 -6.46
C ILE A 29 -10.03 19.35 -6.28
N ARG A 30 -9.90 19.76 -5.02
CA ARG A 30 -9.12 20.95 -4.67
C ARG A 30 -7.63 20.60 -4.65
N PRO A 31 -6.75 21.34 -5.35
CA PRO A 31 -5.32 21.01 -5.40
C PRO A 31 -4.67 20.87 -4.03
N GLU A 32 -5.08 21.69 -3.05
CA GLU A 32 -4.58 21.64 -1.68
C GLU A 32 -4.98 20.34 -0.98
N LEU A 33 -6.17 19.80 -1.29
CA LEU A 33 -6.58 18.50 -0.76
C LEU A 33 -5.67 17.39 -1.30
N PHE A 34 -5.39 17.38 -2.60
CA PHE A 34 -4.46 16.41 -3.20
C PHE A 34 -3.06 16.52 -2.56
N ALA A 35 -2.60 17.76 -2.35
CA ALA A 35 -1.29 18.04 -1.82
C ALA A 35 -1.05 17.42 -0.45
N ARG A 36 -2.04 17.53 0.46
CA ARG A 36 -1.97 16.97 1.81
C ARG A 36 -1.83 15.45 1.85
N TRP A 37 -2.26 14.74 0.80
CA TRP A 37 -2.16 13.28 0.70
C TRP A 37 -0.92 12.82 -0.06
N SER A 38 -0.21 13.73 -0.72
CA SER A 38 0.89 13.42 -1.64
C SER A 38 2.22 13.12 -0.93
N GLN A 39 2.20 12.74 0.35
CA GLN A 39 3.38 12.29 1.08
C GLN A 39 3.65 10.78 0.88
N GLY A 40 4.85 10.34 1.23
CA GLY A 40 5.17 8.93 1.44
C GLY A 40 5.00 8.49 2.88
N PHE A 41 5.39 7.25 3.15
CA PHE A 41 5.65 6.75 4.49
C PHE A 41 7.02 7.26 4.95
N ILE A 42 6.99 8.29 5.80
CA ILE A 42 8.21 8.95 6.28
C ILE A 42 8.38 8.60 7.76
N PHE A 43 9.56 8.16 8.15
CA PHE A 43 9.90 7.91 9.55
C PHE A 43 10.38 9.18 10.25
N SER A 44 10.06 9.30 11.54
CA SER A 44 10.59 10.36 12.39
C SER A 44 12.10 10.20 12.58
N LYS A 45 12.81 11.32 12.63
CA LYS A 45 14.25 11.35 12.96
C LYS A 45 14.50 11.06 14.45
N ASP A 46 13.52 11.34 15.29
CA ASP A 46 13.62 11.22 16.75
C ASP A 46 13.10 9.87 17.28
N GLU A 47 12.30 9.16 16.48
CA GLU A 47 11.69 7.87 16.84
C GLU A 47 11.65 6.98 15.59
N THR A 48 12.59 6.05 15.48
CA THR A 48 12.87 5.30 14.24
C THR A 48 11.70 4.44 13.77
N THR A 49 10.79 4.07 14.67
CA THR A 49 9.61 3.25 14.36
C THR A 49 8.34 4.05 14.13
N ALA A 50 8.39 5.38 14.26
CA ALA A 50 7.20 6.25 14.13
C ALA A 50 7.08 6.86 12.73
N LEU A 51 5.97 6.59 12.06
CA LEU A 51 5.56 7.27 10.84
C LEU A 51 5.02 8.66 11.15
N ILE A 52 5.47 9.65 10.39
CA ILE A 52 5.03 11.03 10.52
C ILE A 52 3.95 11.38 9.50
N GLN A 53 3.09 12.30 9.92
CA GLN A 53 2.10 12.93 9.06
C GLN A 53 2.46 14.41 8.91
N THR A 54 2.64 14.84 7.67
CA THR A 54 3.06 16.22 7.31
C THR A 54 1.88 17.17 7.13
N SER A 55 0.66 16.64 7.00
CA SER A 55 -0.55 17.42 6.72
C SER A 55 -1.80 16.67 7.14
N GLY A 56 -2.90 17.37 7.44
CA GLY A 56 -4.20 16.75 7.78
C GLY A 56 -4.82 15.95 6.62
N GLY A 57 -5.26 14.71 6.88
CA GLY A 57 -5.92 13.85 5.87
C GLY A 57 -5.40 12.40 5.83
N PRO A 58 -4.12 12.17 5.48
CA PRO A 58 -3.57 10.82 5.27
C PRO A 58 -3.50 9.93 6.53
N CYS A 59 -3.85 10.42 7.72
CA CYS A 59 -3.93 9.61 8.96
C CYS A 59 -4.75 8.33 8.79
N ALA A 60 -5.81 8.34 7.97
CA ALA A 60 -6.66 7.19 7.73
C ALA A 60 -5.90 6.00 7.12
N VAL A 61 -4.76 6.24 6.46
CA VAL A 61 -3.87 5.22 5.90
C VAL A 61 -2.65 5.01 6.78
N ILE A 62 -2.05 6.10 7.27
CA ILE A 62 -0.81 6.05 8.08
C ILE A 62 -1.04 5.32 9.41
N ALA A 63 -2.15 5.59 10.11
CA ALA A 63 -2.39 5.00 11.42
C ALA A 63 -2.55 3.47 11.38
N PRO A 64 -3.31 2.88 10.43
CA PRO A 64 -3.31 1.42 10.25
C PRO A 64 -1.92 0.85 9.95
N VAL A 65 -1.16 1.47 9.04
CA VAL A 65 0.19 1.01 8.70
C VAL A 65 1.12 1.07 9.91
N GLN A 66 1.07 2.15 10.68
CA GLN A 66 1.81 2.30 11.94
C GLN A 66 1.47 1.18 12.93
N ALA A 67 0.18 0.83 13.07
CA ALA A 67 -0.26 -0.22 13.99
C ALA A 67 0.28 -1.59 13.58
N PHE A 68 0.23 -1.94 12.29
CA PHE A 68 0.77 -3.21 11.78
C PHE A 68 2.29 -3.27 11.89
N LEU A 69 2.98 -2.16 11.60
CA LEU A 69 4.43 -2.05 11.78
C LEU A 69 4.83 -2.37 13.23
N LEU A 70 4.21 -1.68 14.20
CA LEU A 70 4.51 -1.89 15.62
C LEU A 70 4.14 -3.30 16.09
N LYS A 71 2.98 -3.81 15.68
CA LYS A 71 2.56 -5.20 15.97
C LYS A 71 3.64 -6.20 15.56
N ASN A 72 4.21 -6.02 14.37
CA ASN A 72 5.21 -6.94 13.84
C ASN A 72 6.58 -6.79 14.52
N LEU A 73 6.98 -5.55 14.84
CA LEU A 73 8.21 -5.28 15.58
C LEU A 73 8.17 -5.79 17.03
N ILE A 74 7.08 -5.56 17.76
CA ILE A 74 6.93 -5.95 19.18
C ILE A 74 6.96 -7.48 19.34
N ASN A 75 6.57 -8.24 18.33
CA ASN A 75 6.69 -9.70 18.34
C ASN A 75 8.14 -10.19 18.23
N LYS A 76 9.10 -9.29 18.00
CA LYS A 76 10.49 -9.60 17.63
C LYS A 76 11.50 -8.86 18.50
N VAL A 77 11.14 -7.68 18.98
CA VAL A 77 11.98 -6.75 19.72
C VAL A 77 11.30 -6.39 21.04
N GLN A 78 12.07 -6.22 22.12
CA GLN A 78 11.50 -5.77 23.39
C GLN A 78 11.02 -4.31 23.29
N TYR A 79 9.98 -3.95 24.04
CA TYR A 79 9.45 -2.58 24.07
C TYR A 79 10.53 -1.51 24.35
N SER A 80 11.50 -1.82 25.22
CA SER A 80 12.62 -0.92 25.56
C SER A 80 13.57 -0.67 24.39
N GLN A 81 13.62 -1.57 23.41
CA GLN A 81 14.55 -1.54 22.28
C GLN A 81 13.90 -1.01 20.99
N LEU A 82 12.61 -0.66 21.00
CA LEU A 82 11.91 -0.17 19.80
C LEU A 82 12.59 1.04 19.17
N ARG A 83 13.18 1.93 19.99
CA ARG A 83 13.91 3.12 19.54
C ARG A 83 15.25 2.83 18.90
N GLU A 84 15.77 1.62 19.11
CA GLU A 84 17.09 1.19 18.68
C GLU A 84 17.04 0.37 17.39
N VAL A 85 15.84 0.12 16.86
CA VAL A 85 15.66 -0.62 15.60
C VAL A 85 16.24 0.21 14.46
N ASP A 86 17.14 -0.39 13.69
CA ASP A 86 17.80 0.25 12.56
C ASP A 86 16.85 0.41 11.37
N SER A 87 17.18 1.34 10.47
CA SER A 87 16.34 1.68 9.33
C SER A 87 16.08 0.50 8.39
N THR A 88 17.04 -0.42 8.23
CA THR A 88 16.88 -1.59 7.35
C THR A 88 15.81 -2.52 7.91
N THR A 89 15.88 -2.77 9.22
CA THR A 89 14.88 -3.59 9.92
C THR A 89 13.51 -2.92 9.88
N VAL A 90 13.43 -1.61 10.16
CA VAL A 90 12.15 -0.87 10.09
C VAL A 90 11.55 -0.93 8.68
N ASP A 91 12.36 -0.73 7.64
CA ASP A 91 11.93 -0.80 6.24
C ASP A 91 11.39 -2.21 5.88
N GLN A 92 12.06 -3.26 6.33
CA GLN A 92 11.58 -4.64 6.16
C GLN A 92 10.19 -4.82 6.80
N TYR A 93 10.00 -4.37 8.04
CA TYR A 93 8.71 -4.50 8.71
C TYR A 93 7.62 -3.57 8.16
N LEU A 94 8.00 -2.45 7.54
CA LEU A 94 7.07 -1.63 6.77
C LEU A 94 6.53 -2.43 5.58
N ALA A 95 7.40 -3.07 4.80
CA ALA A 95 6.97 -3.91 3.67
C ALA A 95 6.06 -5.07 4.12
N VAL A 96 6.37 -5.72 5.26
CA VAL A 96 5.51 -6.74 5.87
C VAL A 96 4.15 -6.15 6.26
N ALA A 97 4.12 -4.98 6.90
CA ALA A 97 2.88 -4.32 7.30
C ALA A 97 1.98 -3.98 6.10
N LEU A 98 2.56 -3.43 5.03
CA LEU A 98 1.83 -3.13 3.79
C LEU A 98 1.26 -4.41 3.16
N THR A 99 2.06 -5.49 3.15
CA THR A 99 1.65 -6.81 2.64
C THR A 99 0.46 -7.36 3.45
N GLU A 100 0.55 -7.37 4.79
CA GLU A 100 -0.52 -7.88 5.66
C GLU A 100 -1.84 -7.14 5.48
N ILE A 101 -1.78 -5.81 5.36
CA ILE A 101 -2.98 -4.99 5.15
C ILE A 101 -3.64 -5.35 3.82
N LEU A 102 -2.86 -5.45 2.73
CA LEU A 102 -3.40 -5.84 1.42
C LEU A 102 -4.02 -7.25 1.46
N CYS A 103 -3.41 -8.18 2.20
CA CYS A 103 -3.97 -9.53 2.38
C CYS A 103 -5.33 -9.52 3.09
N GLN A 104 -5.55 -8.59 4.02
CA GLN A 104 -6.84 -8.45 4.71
C GLN A 104 -7.92 -7.76 3.87
N CYS A 105 -7.53 -7.00 2.85
CA CYS A 105 -8.48 -6.34 1.95
C CYS A 105 -9.02 -7.28 0.86
N LYS A 106 -8.32 -8.39 0.59
CA LYS A 106 -8.75 -9.41 -0.37
C LYS A 106 -10.13 -9.96 0.03
N GLN A 107 -11.13 -9.82 -0.84
CA GLN A 107 -12.41 -10.48 -0.62
C GLN A 107 -12.20 -11.99 -0.73
N PRO A 108 -12.83 -12.79 0.15
CA PRO A 108 -12.90 -14.22 -0.07
C PRO A 108 -13.63 -14.44 -1.40
N SER A 109 -12.97 -15.09 -2.36
CA SER A 109 -13.56 -15.43 -3.65
C SER A 109 -14.90 -16.13 -3.40
N THR A 110 -16.02 -15.43 -3.61
CA THR A 110 -17.36 -15.99 -3.48
C THR A 110 -17.63 -16.89 -4.68
N LEU A 111 -16.92 -18.01 -4.77
CA LEU A 111 -17.22 -19.14 -5.63
C LEU A 111 -17.46 -20.33 -4.70
N GLY A 112 -18.62 -20.32 -4.02
CA GLY A 112 -18.94 -21.35 -3.03
C GLY A 112 -20.16 -21.10 -2.15
N MET A 113 -21.13 -20.27 -2.55
CA MET A 113 -22.49 -20.44 -2.02
C MET A 113 -23.12 -21.63 -2.74
N GLN A 114 -22.79 -22.85 -2.31
CA GLN A 114 -23.68 -23.99 -2.52
C GLN A 114 -24.46 -24.22 -1.24
N SER A 115 -25.78 -24.20 -1.46
CA SER A 115 -26.87 -24.52 -0.56
C SER A 115 -26.53 -25.61 0.44
N GLY A 116 -26.91 -25.39 1.70
CA GLY A 116 -26.67 -26.34 2.76
C GLY A 116 -27.40 -27.65 2.55
N GLU A 117 -26.71 -28.74 2.91
CA GLU A 117 -27.31 -29.95 3.47
C GLU A 117 -26.35 -30.48 4.53
N LYS A 118 -26.89 -30.67 5.75
CA LYS A 118 -26.18 -31.24 6.91
C LYS A 118 -25.80 -32.69 6.62
N SER A 119 -24.60 -33.10 7.00
CA SER A 119 -24.37 -34.46 7.55
C SER A 119 -23.06 -34.53 8.35
N ASN A 120 -23.12 -35.37 9.37
CA ASN A 120 -22.31 -35.43 10.57
C ASN A 120 -21.00 -36.25 10.41
N SER A 121 -20.03 -35.89 11.25
CA SER A 121 -19.02 -36.76 11.92
C SER A 121 -17.62 -36.93 11.30
N PRO A 122 -16.60 -37.19 12.16
CA PRO A 122 -15.23 -36.73 11.97
C PRO A 122 -14.25 -37.86 11.60
N SER A 123 -13.24 -37.54 10.79
CA SER A 123 -12.06 -38.38 10.65
C SER A 123 -10.78 -37.54 10.77
N HIS A 124 -9.96 -37.94 11.72
CA HIS A 124 -8.57 -37.53 11.89
C HIS A 124 -7.76 -37.82 10.62
N SER A 125 -7.04 -36.83 10.12
CA SER A 125 -5.75 -37.04 9.47
C SER A 125 -4.91 -35.76 9.59
N SER A 126 -3.77 -35.91 10.24
CA SER A 126 -2.69 -34.92 10.27
C SER A 126 -2.03 -34.91 8.91
N ASP A 127 -1.95 -33.73 8.28
CA ASP A 127 -0.93 -33.38 7.29
C ASP A 127 -0.87 -31.84 7.19
N ASN A 128 -0.07 -31.24 8.08
CA ASN A 128 0.23 -29.81 8.07
C ASN A 128 1.36 -29.54 7.07
N ASN A 129 1.04 -29.39 5.79
CA ASN A 129 1.83 -28.55 4.88
C ASN A 129 1.08 -28.13 3.60
N SER A 130 -0.23 -27.88 3.70
CA SER A 130 -0.97 -27.22 2.61
C SER A 130 -0.76 -25.71 2.73
N PRO A 131 -0.34 -24.98 1.67
CA PRO A 131 -0.33 -23.53 1.70
C PRO A 131 -1.72 -23.04 2.09
N SER A 132 -1.78 -22.08 3.01
CA SER A 132 -3.04 -21.54 3.46
C SER A 132 -3.73 -20.86 2.27
N ARG A 133 -5.06 -20.93 2.13
CA ARG A 133 -5.79 -20.23 1.04
C ARG A 133 -5.56 -18.71 1.04
N LEU A 134 -4.98 -18.17 2.10
CA LEU A 134 -4.56 -16.78 2.22
C LEU A 134 -3.31 -16.49 1.35
N ASP A 135 -2.44 -17.47 1.13
CA ASP A 135 -1.17 -17.32 0.40
C ASP A 135 -1.32 -17.25 -1.13
N GLU A 136 -2.42 -17.78 -1.65
CA GLU A 136 -2.71 -17.79 -3.08
C GLU A 136 -3.23 -16.42 -3.53
N GLY A 137 -2.79 -15.94 -4.70
CA GLY A 137 -3.22 -14.67 -5.31
C GLY A 137 -4.67 -14.70 -5.85
N PRO A 138 -5.05 -13.74 -6.70
CA PRO A 138 -4.26 -12.61 -7.18
C PRO A 138 -4.27 -11.43 -6.18
N PHE A 139 -3.13 -10.74 -6.05
CA PHE A 139 -3.03 -9.41 -5.42
C PHE A 139 -2.82 -8.35 -6.49
N GLU A 140 -3.55 -7.24 -6.46
CA GLU A 140 -3.42 -6.15 -7.43
C GLU A 140 -3.00 -4.86 -6.71
N ILE A 141 -1.86 -4.29 -7.10
CA ILE A 141 -1.35 -3.06 -6.50
C ILE A 141 -1.21 -1.95 -7.54
N ALA A 142 -1.46 -0.72 -7.08
CA ALA A 142 -1.13 0.50 -7.80
C ALA A 142 0.35 0.85 -7.55
N CYS A 143 1.08 1.10 -8.63
CA CYS A 143 2.50 1.43 -8.58
C CYS A 143 2.86 2.48 -9.64
N LEU A 144 4.09 3.00 -9.55
CA LEU A 144 4.71 3.84 -10.57
C LEU A 144 5.86 3.05 -11.20
N ASP A 145 5.91 3.04 -12.53
CA ASP A 145 7.00 2.38 -13.27
C ASP A 145 8.31 3.17 -13.11
N ASP A 146 8.24 4.49 -13.29
CA ASP A 146 9.34 5.44 -13.13
C ASP A 146 9.04 6.46 -12.01
N PRO A 147 10.06 7.02 -11.33
CA PRO A 147 9.84 8.17 -10.46
C PRO A 147 9.23 9.32 -11.28
N LEU A 148 8.11 9.86 -10.78
CA LEU A 148 7.53 11.06 -11.36
C LEU A 148 8.57 12.19 -11.34
N PRO A 149 8.61 13.06 -12.37
CA PRO A 149 9.45 14.25 -12.34
C PRO A 149 9.27 14.98 -11.01
N GLN A 150 10.33 15.01 -10.20
CA GLN A 150 10.29 15.68 -8.91
C GLN A 150 10.12 17.17 -9.16
N THR A 151 9.01 17.76 -8.73
CA THR A 151 8.94 19.20 -8.53
C THR A 151 9.81 19.50 -7.32
N ASN A 152 10.97 20.12 -7.57
CA ASN A 152 12.10 20.29 -6.66
C ASN A 152 11.82 21.11 -5.37
N ASP A 153 10.56 21.43 -5.08
CA ASP A 153 10.18 22.31 -3.96
C ASP A 153 9.95 21.54 -2.64
N TYR A 154 10.09 20.20 -2.63
CA TYR A 154 9.71 19.36 -1.49
C TYR A 154 10.78 19.16 -0.41
N LEU A 155 12.06 19.46 -0.66
CA LEU A 155 13.17 19.03 0.21
C LEU A 155 13.94 20.18 0.91
N THR A 156 13.48 21.42 0.85
CA THR A 156 14.22 22.57 1.45
C THR A 156 13.55 23.25 2.65
N SER A 157 12.40 22.80 3.15
CA SER A 157 11.80 23.42 4.33
C SER A 157 12.33 22.83 5.63
N ASN A 158 12.88 23.72 6.47
CA ASN A 158 13.23 23.46 7.86
C ASN A 158 12.02 22.88 8.63
N PRO A 159 12.21 21.91 9.54
CA PRO A 159 11.11 21.31 10.30
C PRO A 159 10.47 22.24 11.36
N HIS A 160 10.77 23.54 11.34
CA HIS A 160 10.36 24.50 12.36
C HIS A 160 9.42 25.62 11.88
N GLU A 161 9.00 25.59 10.62
CA GLU A 161 8.03 26.56 10.08
C GLU A 161 6.79 25.81 9.59
N GLU A 162 5.61 26.21 10.08
CA GLU A 162 4.28 25.84 9.54
C GLU A 162 4.08 26.45 8.14
N GLU A 163 5.03 26.25 7.21
CA GLU A 163 4.80 26.64 5.82
C GLU A 163 3.74 25.73 5.20
N PRO A 164 2.78 26.29 4.45
CA PRO A 164 1.79 25.50 3.76
C PRO A 164 2.50 24.51 2.82
N PRO A 165 1.95 23.29 2.66
CA PRO A 165 2.54 22.31 1.75
C PRO A 165 2.72 22.94 0.35
N PRO A 166 3.75 22.52 -0.42
CA PRO A 166 4.02 23.06 -1.74
C PRO A 166 2.73 23.12 -2.57
N ASN A 167 2.54 24.21 -3.32
CA ASN A 167 1.38 24.44 -4.19
C ASN A 167 1.38 23.40 -5.34
N LEU A 168 1.03 22.16 -5.03
CA LEU A 168 0.78 21.12 -6.03
C LEU A 168 -0.38 21.59 -6.91
N SER A 169 -0.12 21.59 -8.20
CA SER A 169 -1.00 22.14 -9.22
C SER A 169 -1.97 21.07 -9.74
N ALA A 170 -2.99 21.49 -10.50
CA ALA A 170 -3.83 20.56 -11.25
C ALA A 170 -3.02 19.66 -12.22
N LYS A 171 -1.83 20.10 -12.66
CA LYS A 171 -0.95 19.29 -13.50
C LYS A 171 -0.38 18.10 -12.75
N ASP A 172 -0.05 18.26 -11.47
CA ASP A 172 0.51 17.18 -10.64
C ASP A 172 -0.53 16.09 -10.38
N TYR A 173 -1.78 16.49 -10.16
CA TYR A 173 -2.91 15.56 -10.08
C TYR A 173 -3.07 14.72 -11.35
N SER A 174 -3.14 15.37 -12.53
CA SER A 174 -3.28 14.64 -13.80
C SER A 174 -2.07 13.76 -14.10
N LEU A 175 -0.86 14.27 -13.82
CA LEU A 175 0.38 13.54 -14.02
C LEU A 175 0.42 12.27 -13.17
N PHE A 176 0.12 12.37 -11.87
CA PHE A 176 0.04 11.22 -10.98
C PHE A 176 -0.87 10.14 -11.55
N HIS A 177 -2.13 10.47 -11.83
CA HIS A 177 -3.11 9.48 -12.31
C HIS A 177 -2.75 8.88 -13.67
N SER A 178 -2.13 9.67 -14.57
CA SER A 178 -1.66 9.18 -15.87
C SER A 178 -0.46 8.24 -15.76
N SER A 179 0.26 8.27 -14.63
CA SER A 179 1.47 7.49 -14.38
C SER A 179 1.25 6.28 -13.48
N VAL A 180 0.11 6.19 -12.78
CA VAL A 180 -0.24 4.98 -12.01
C VAL A 180 -0.43 3.79 -12.94
N ARG A 181 0.10 2.65 -12.54
CA ARG A 181 0.04 1.36 -13.23
C ARG A 181 -0.44 0.30 -12.27
N LEU A 182 -1.12 -0.72 -12.81
CA LEU A 182 -1.58 -1.86 -12.02
C LEU A 182 -0.66 -3.05 -12.27
N ARG A 183 -0.22 -3.68 -11.18
CA ARG A 183 0.58 -4.91 -11.23
C ARG A 183 -0.12 -6.00 -10.43
N GLN A 184 -0.11 -7.21 -10.98
CA GLN A 184 -0.70 -8.38 -10.35
C GLN A 184 0.39 -9.32 -9.82
N PHE A 185 0.11 -9.94 -8.68
CA PHE A 185 0.98 -10.90 -8.01
C PHE A 185 0.22 -12.17 -7.70
N GLU A 186 0.84 -13.31 -7.97
CA GLU A 186 0.22 -14.63 -7.83
C GLU A 186 0.28 -15.15 -6.38
N SER A 187 1.07 -14.52 -5.51
CA SER A 187 1.23 -14.95 -4.11
C SER A 187 1.63 -13.82 -3.19
N ILE A 188 1.38 -14.01 -1.88
CA ILE A 188 1.85 -13.09 -0.82
C ILE A 188 3.36 -12.91 -0.91
N HIS A 189 4.10 -13.99 -1.15
CA HIS A 189 5.56 -13.96 -1.24
C HIS A 189 6.05 -13.04 -2.38
N THR A 190 5.46 -13.16 -3.57
CA THR A 190 5.85 -12.31 -4.72
C THR A 190 5.45 -10.85 -4.52
N LEU A 191 4.31 -10.60 -3.86
CA LEU A 191 3.90 -9.25 -3.45
C LEU A 191 4.87 -8.63 -2.44
N GLN A 192 5.21 -9.37 -1.37
CA GLN A 192 6.13 -8.88 -0.34
C GLN A 192 7.51 -8.58 -0.92
N ALA A 193 8.06 -9.49 -1.72
CA ALA A 193 9.36 -9.30 -2.37
C ALA A 193 9.37 -8.04 -3.27
N TYR A 194 8.25 -7.76 -3.96
CA TYR A 194 8.11 -6.53 -4.72
C TYR A 194 8.10 -5.29 -3.83
N LEU A 195 7.33 -5.30 -2.74
CA LEU A 195 7.23 -4.18 -1.81
C LEU A 195 8.58 -3.90 -1.14
N GLU A 196 9.32 -4.93 -0.74
CA GLU A 196 10.69 -4.80 -0.20
C GLU A 196 11.64 -4.19 -1.25
N SER A 197 11.60 -4.67 -2.49
CA SER A 197 12.48 -4.18 -3.56
C SER A 197 12.13 -2.77 -4.06
N ASN A 198 10.90 -2.30 -3.83
CA ASN A 198 10.38 -1.02 -4.32
C ASN A 198 9.95 -0.08 -3.18
N LEU A 199 10.37 -0.34 -1.94
CA LEU A 199 9.89 0.38 -0.77
C LEU A 199 10.13 1.89 -0.85
N GLU A 200 11.24 2.30 -1.47
CA GLU A 200 11.57 3.70 -1.68
C GLU A 200 10.48 4.46 -2.46
N LYS A 201 9.73 3.80 -3.35
CA LYS A 201 8.59 4.42 -4.05
C LYS A 201 7.43 4.73 -3.09
N TYR A 202 7.27 3.94 -2.03
CA TYR A 202 6.24 4.13 -1.00
C TYR A 202 6.70 5.10 0.10
N LYS A 203 8.01 5.29 0.28
CA LYS A 203 8.59 6.31 1.16
C LYS A 203 8.69 7.69 0.47
N ALA A 204 8.71 7.72 -0.87
CA ALA A 204 8.71 8.93 -1.68
C ALA A 204 7.33 9.60 -1.79
N GLN A 205 7.31 10.76 -2.45
CA GLN A 205 6.09 11.51 -2.78
C GLN A 205 5.03 10.57 -3.41
N TYR A 206 3.77 10.75 -2.98
CA TYR A 206 2.61 9.93 -3.35
C TYR A 206 2.58 8.49 -2.82
N GLY A 207 3.57 8.04 -2.06
CA GLY A 207 3.61 6.67 -1.55
C GLY A 207 2.38 6.26 -0.74
N VAL A 208 1.83 7.18 0.07
CA VAL A 208 0.56 6.94 0.79
C VAL A 208 -0.62 6.77 -0.17
N LEU A 209 -0.67 7.55 -1.24
CA LEU A 209 -1.73 7.45 -2.26
C LEU A 209 -1.63 6.16 -3.08
N LEU A 210 -0.41 5.77 -3.47
CA LEU A 210 -0.18 4.50 -4.15
C LEU A 210 -0.68 3.33 -3.29
N PHE A 211 -0.41 3.37 -1.99
CA PHE A 211 -0.88 2.34 -1.08
C PHE A 211 -2.40 2.38 -0.90
N LEU A 212 -3.01 3.55 -0.74
CA LEU A 212 -4.48 3.69 -0.69
C LEU A 212 -5.15 3.11 -1.94
N TYR A 213 -4.61 3.42 -3.13
CA TYR A 213 -5.15 2.92 -4.39
C TYR A 213 -5.02 1.40 -4.48
N SER A 214 -3.88 0.85 -4.03
CA SER A 214 -3.67 -0.59 -3.94
C SER A 214 -4.69 -1.26 -3.02
N VAL A 215 -4.97 -0.67 -1.86
CA VAL A 215 -5.98 -1.17 -0.90
C VAL A 215 -7.38 -1.18 -1.52
N ILE A 216 -7.79 -0.11 -2.21
CA ILE A 216 -9.12 -0.02 -2.84
C ILE A 216 -9.27 -1.00 -4.02
N LEU A 217 -8.19 -1.21 -4.77
CA LEU A 217 -8.18 -2.09 -5.94
C LEU A 217 -8.02 -3.57 -5.60
N THR A 218 -7.44 -3.88 -4.44
CA THR A 218 -7.40 -5.23 -3.89
C THR A 218 -8.82 -5.60 -3.45
N LYS A 219 -9.60 -6.11 -4.41
CA LYS A 219 -10.91 -6.73 -4.22
C LYS A 219 -10.75 -8.23 -4.20
#